data_AF-A0A1R1YRI7-F1
#
_entry.id   AF-A0A1R1YRI7-F1
#
_cell.length_a   1.000
_cell.length_b   1.000
_cell.length_c   1.000
_cell.angle_alpha   90.00
_cell.angle_beta   90.00
_cell.angle_gamma   90.00
#
_symmetry.space_group_name_H-M   'P 1'
#
loop_
_entity.id
_entity.type
_entity.pdbx_description
1 polymer ?
#
loop_
_entity_poly.entity_id
_entity_poly.type
_entity_poly.pdbx_seq_one_letter_code
_entity_poly.pdbx_strand_id
1 'polypeptide(L)'
;MEDLIPYDTIYNKILPSKLWRRLVPPYPTNKWWLFLVMDDGKCPIYPLPYAAIASKTHLSFWYPDKVAESDMVYLKKKEGLVVYSKSEFIDRRLIGYEDLSATFSWFTYNSEMISGIGEGYMNCIFLKGSP
;
A
#
# COMPACT_ATOMS: atom_id res chain seq x y z
N MET A 1 0.73 42.77 5.79
CA MET A 1 -0.71 42.50 5.70
C MET A 1 -0.84 41.06 6.15
N GLU A 2 -1.20 40.85 7.41
CA GLU A 2 -1.42 39.50 7.93
C GLU A 2 -2.77 39.05 7.38
N ASP A 3 -2.74 38.10 6.44
CA ASP A 3 -3.96 37.48 5.94
C ASP A 3 -4.63 36.76 7.11
N LEU A 4 -5.80 37.25 7.52
CA LEU A 4 -6.68 36.63 8.51
C LEU A 4 -7.21 35.31 7.94
N ILE A 5 -6.43 34.24 8.09
CA ILE A 5 -6.91 32.89 7.81
C ILE A 5 -7.92 32.55 8.92
N PRO A 6 -9.18 32.23 8.61
CA PRO A 6 -10.23 32.04 9.61
C PRO A 6 -10.13 30.68 10.33
N TYR A 7 -8.94 30.09 10.38
CA TYR A 7 -8.70 28.74 10.90
C TYR A 7 -7.46 28.72 11.78
N ASP A 8 -7.58 28.05 12.92
CA ASP A 8 -6.44 27.74 13.76
C ASP A 8 -5.54 26.71 13.09
N THR A 9 -4.23 26.89 13.24
CA THR A 9 -3.26 25.88 12.81
C THR A 9 -3.34 24.69 13.76
N ILE A 10 -3.64 23.50 13.23
CA ILE A 10 -3.69 22.25 13.98
C ILE A 10 -2.82 21.21 13.26
N TYR A 11 -2.01 20.48 14.03
CA TYR A 11 -1.24 19.35 13.53
C TYR A 11 -2.01 18.04 13.70
N ASN A 12 -1.95 17.17 12.68
CA ASN A 12 -2.54 15.85 12.78
C ASN A 12 -1.78 15.03 13.84
N LYS A 13 -2.52 14.53 14.84
CA LYS A 13 -1.96 13.69 15.92
C LYS A 13 -1.57 12.30 15.43
N ILE A 14 -2.16 11.85 14.33
CA ILE A 14 -1.86 10.56 13.70
C ILE A 14 -0.73 10.77 12.70
N LEU A 15 0.43 10.23 13.03
CA LEU A 15 1.61 10.31 12.18
C LEU A 15 1.56 9.24 11.08
N PRO A 16 2.13 9.54 9.89
CA PRO A 16 2.31 8.55 8.84
C PRO A 16 3.07 7.32 9.32
N SER A 17 2.66 6.13 8.89
CA SER A 17 3.37 4.90 9.23
C SER A 17 4.79 4.87 8.62
N LYS A 18 5.61 3.93 9.10
CA LYS A 18 6.93 3.65 8.52
C LYS A 18 6.88 3.21 7.05
N LEU A 19 5.72 2.88 6.51
CA LEU A 19 5.56 2.45 5.12
C LEU A 19 5.60 3.62 4.12
N TRP A 20 5.60 4.87 4.60
CA TRP A 20 5.79 6.09 3.81
C TRP A 20 7.26 6.51 3.62
N ARG A 21 8.20 5.87 4.34
CA ARG A 21 9.55 6.35 4.72
C ARG A 21 10.38 7.15 3.71
N ARG A 22 10.24 6.92 2.40
CA ARG A 22 11.04 7.59 1.35
C ARG A 22 10.31 8.68 0.59
N LEU A 23 9.01 8.82 0.80
CA LEU A 23 8.18 9.78 0.10
C LEU A 23 8.18 11.10 0.85
N VAL A 24 8.21 12.21 0.10
CA VAL A 24 8.23 13.55 0.67
C VAL A 24 6.78 13.99 0.92
N PRO A 25 6.45 14.55 2.09
CA PRO A 25 5.13 15.13 2.34
C PRO A 25 4.84 16.32 1.39
N PRO A 26 3.56 16.69 1.18
CA PRO A 26 2.38 16.19 1.88
C PRO A 26 1.94 14.81 1.40
N TYR A 27 1.62 13.93 2.35
CA TYR A 27 1.08 12.61 2.04
C TYR A 27 -0.41 12.74 1.68
N PRO A 28 -0.87 12.15 0.57
CA PRO A 28 -2.25 12.25 0.17
C PRO A 28 -3.15 11.53 1.17
N THR A 29 -4.36 12.05 1.37
CA THR A 29 -5.44 11.38 2.07
C THR A 29 -6.47 10.86 1.05
N ASN A 30 -7.35 9.95 1.49
CA ASN A 30 -8.47 9.41 0.70
C ASN A 30 -8.09 8.79 -0.67
N LYS A 31 -6.89 8.22 -0.82
CA LYS A 31 -6.51 7.42 -2.01
C LYS A 31 -6.90 5.95 -1.82
N TRP A 32 -7.31 5.30 -2.91
CA TRP A 32 -7.78 3.91 -2.92
C TRP A 32 -6.72 2.90 -2.43
N TRP A 33 -5.43 3.24 -2.55
CA TRP A 33 -4.30 2.43 -2.15
C TRP A 33 -3.81 2.69 -0.72
N LEU A 34 -4.42 3.62 0.03
CA LEU A 34 -3.93 4.03 1.36
C LEU A 34 -3.81 2.89 2.36
N PHE A 35 -4.63 1.85 2.23
CA PHE A 35 -4.51 0.65 3.05
C PHE A 35 -3.16 -0.07 2.93
N LEU A 36 -2.35 0.22 1.92
CA LEU A 36 -0.96 -0.25 1.85
C LEU A 36 -0.04 0.39 2.90
N VAL A 37 -0.38 1.60 3.36
CA VAL A 37 0.51 2.45 4.18
C VAL A 37 -0.14 2.96 5.46
N MET A 38 -1.43 2.70 5.68
CA MET A 38 -2.10 2.89 6.96
C MET A 38 -1.77 1.75 7.92
N ASP A 39 -1.62 2.07 9.21
CA ASP A 39 -1.27 1.14 10.27
C ASP A 39 -0.06 0.26 9.90
N ASP A 40 -0.29 -1.04 9.70
CA ASP A 40 0.71 -2.00 9.26
C ASP A 40 0.47 -2.52 7.83
N GLY A 41 -0.35 -1.85 7.02
CA GLY A 41 -0.52 -2.16 5.61
C GLY A 41 -1.23 -3.49 5.31
N LYS A 42 -1.91 -4.09 6.29
CA LYS A 42 -2.55 -5.41 6.15
C LYS A 42 -4.02 -5.37 5.71
N CYS A 43 -4.57 -4.19 5.45
CA CYS A 43 -5.91 -4.08 4.91
C CYS A 43 -5.91 -4.34 3.40
N PRO A 44 -6.97 -4.96 2.85
CA PRO A 44 -7.06 -5.19 1.41
C PRO A 44 -7.21 -3.89 0.63
N ILE A 45 -6.62 -3.83 -0.56
CA ILE A 45 -6.85 -2.80 -1.57
C ILE A 45 -7.59 -3.38 -2.77
N TYR A 46 -8.29 -2.50 -3.49
CA TYR A 46 -9.14 -2.87 -4.62
C TYR A 46 -8.78 -2.02 -5.85
N PRO A 47 -7.64 -2.27 -6.51
CA PRO A 47 -7.33 -1.62 -7.79
C PRO A 47 -8.35 -1.97 -8.88
N LEU A 48 -9.06 -3.11 -8.76
CA LEU A 48 -9.98 -3.67 -9.74
C LEU A 48 -9.28 -4.07 -11.05
N PRO A 49 -9.64 -5.22 -11.65
CA PRO A 49 -10.68 -6.15 -11.21
C PRO A 49 -10.22 -7.05 -10.04
N TYR A 50 -8.92 -7.08 -9.75
CA TYR A 50 -8.35 -7.82 -8.64
C TYR A 50 -8.35 -7.00 -7.35
N ALA A 51 -8.30 -7.73 -6.23
CA ALA A 51 -7.99 -7.21 -4.92
C ALA A 51 -6.64 -7.76 -4.46
N ALA A 52 -5.95 -7.01 -3.60
CA ALA A 52 -4.65 -7.39 -3.10
C ALA A 52 -4.51 -7.09 -1.61
N ILE A 53 -3.65 -7.84 -0.92
CA ILE A 53 -3.30 -7.62 0.48
C ILE A 53 -1.80 -7.79 0.65
N ALA A 54 -1.15 -6.74 1.16
CA ALA A 54 0.28 -6.74 1.42
C ALA A 54 0.55 -7.29 2.82
N SER A 55 1.44 -8.28 2.92
CA SER A 55 1.95 -8.79 4.19
C SER A 55 3.45 -8.49 4.31
N LYS A 56 4.05 -8.82 5.46
CA LYS A 56 5.50 -8.65 5.63
C LYS A 56 6.29 -9.64 4.76
N THR A 57 5.73 -10.82 4.52
CA THR A 57 6.43 -11.95 3.88
C THR A 57 5.97 -12.23 2.45
N HIS A 58 4.81 -11.72 2.06
CA HIS A 58 4.19 -12.02 0.78
C HIS A 58 3.20 -10.95 0.35
N LEU A 59 2.76 -11.08 -0.89
CA LEU A 59 1.66 -10.34 -1.48
C LEU A 59 0.63 -11.34 -1.99
N SER A 60 -0.63 -11.20 -1.56
CA SER A 60 -1.71 -12.03 -2.11
C SER A 60 -2.60 -11.20 -3.01
N PHE A 61 -3.00 -11.78 -4.15
CA PHE A 61 -3.93 -11.22 -5.11
C PHE A 61 -5.08 -12.20 -5.34
N TRP A 62 -6.29 -11.70 -5.50
CA TRP A 62 -7.43 -12.54 -5.84
C TRP A 62 -8.46 -11.76 -6.66
N TYR A 63 -9.23 -12.49 -7.45
CA TYR A 63 -10.44 -11.95 -8.07
C TYR A 63 -11.60 -12.18 -7.08
N PRO A 64 -12.21 -11.12 -6.52
CA PRO A 64 -13.25 -11.26 -5.50
C PRO A 64 -14.57 -11.74 -6.11
N ASP A 65 -15.33 -12.52 -5.33
CA ASP A 65 -16.69 -12.87 -5.70
C ASP A 65 -17.66 -11.77 -5.24
N LYS A 66 -18.58 -11.36 -6.11
CA LYS A 66 -19.67 -10.45 -5.75
C LYS A 66 -20.75 -11.23 -5.00
N VAL A 67 -21.00 -10.86 -3.76
CA VAL A 67 -22.09 -11.41 -2.95
C VAL A 67 -23.15 -10.33 -2.80
N ALA A 68 -24.41 -10.70 -3.06
CA ALA A 68 -25.56 -9.84 -2.86
C ALA A 68 -26.46 -10.48 -1.79
N GLU A 69 -26.69 -9.72 -0.72
CA GLU A 69 -27.66 -10.03 0.33
C GLU A 69 -28.87 -9.07 0.19
N SER A 70 -29.86 -9.18 1.08
CA SER A 70 -31.10 -8.40 0.97
C SER A 70 -30.91 -6.88 1.02
N ASP A 71 -29.87 -6.41 1.71
CA ASP A 71 -29.62 -4.99 2.00
C ASP A 71 -28.20 -4.51 1.64
N MET A 72 -27.31 -5.42 1.21
CA MET A 72 -25.95 -5.07 0.84
C MET A 72 -25.37 -5.90 -0.31
N VAL A 73 -24.44 -5.28 -1.04
CA VAL A 73 -23.59 -5.96 -2.02
C VAL A 73 -22.15 -5.73 -1.63
N TYR A 74 -21.38 -6.80 -1.50
CA TYR A 74 -19.98 -6.73 -1.10
C TYR A 74 -19.10 -7.72 -1.86
N LEU A 75 -17.80 -7.48 -1.78
CA LEU A 75 -16.77 -8.30 -2.42
C LEU A 75 -16.20 -9.27 -1.40
N LYS A 76 -16.46 -10.57 -1.59
CA LYS A 76 -15.96 -11.63 -0.71
C LYS A 76 -14.53 -11.99 -1.12
N LYS A 77 -13.64 -12.07 -0.13
CA LYS A 77 -12.27 -12.58 -0.32
C LYS A 77 -12.32 -14.04 -0.78
N LYS A 78 -11.50 -14.38 -1.77
CA LYS A 78 -11.29 -15.74 -2.29
C LYS A 78 -9.82 -16.12 -2.13
N GLU A 79 -9.54 -17.41 -2.17
CA GLU A 79 -8.18 -17.87 -2.45
C GLU A 79 -7.73 -17.37 -3.83
N GLY A 80 -6.47 -17.00 -3.92
CA GLY A 80 -5.90 -16.47 -5.14
C GLY A 80 -4.40 -16.73 -5.18
N LEU A 81 -3.68 -15.92 -5.94
CA LEU A 81 -2.24 -16.05 -6.09
C LEU A 81 -1.52 -15.46 -4.86
N VAL A 82 -0.51 -16.18 -4.37
CA VAL A 82 0.42 -15.65 -3.37
C VAL A 82 1.80 -15.56 -3.98
N VAL A 83 2.36 -14.35 -4.00
CA VAL A 83 3.73 -14.08 -4.45
C VAL A 83 4.59 -13.82 -3.23
N TYR A 84 5.68 -14.58 -3.11
CA TYR A 84 6.61 -14.50 -1.99
C TYR A 84 8.04 -14.80 -2.47
N SER A 85 9.01 -14.48 -1.62
CA SER A 85 10.41 -14.80 -1.85
C SER A 85 10.83 -16.00 -1.00
N LYS A 86 11.74 -16.82 -1.53
CA LYS A 86 12.42 -17.86 -0.72
C LYS A 86 13.33 -17.25 0.34
N SER A 87 13.81 -16.04 0.10
CA SER A 87 14.55 -15.23 1.06
C SER A 87 13.58 -14.37 1.87
N GLU A 88 13.86 -14.17 3.16
CA GLU A 88 13.03 -13.34 4.02
C GLU A 88 13.09 -11.86 3.59
N PHE A 89 11.92 -11.21 3.57
CA PHE A 89 11.83 -9.75 3.43
C PHE A 89 11.98 -9.09 4.79
N ILE A 90 12.87 -8.10 4.88
CA ILE A 90 13.13 -7.35 6.12
C ILE A 90 12.62 -5.92 6.08
N ASP A 91 12.29 -5.39 4.89
CA ASP A 91 11.62 -4.10 4.71
C ASP A 91 10.53 -4.19 3.65
N ARG A 92 9.50 -3.33 3.78
CA ARG A 92 8.52 -3.08 2.73
C ARG A 92 7.97 -1.67 2.86
N ARG A 93 7.57 -1.05 1.75
CA ARG A 93 7.08 0.33 1.75
C ARG A 93 6.54 0.75 0.39
N LEU A 94 5.79 1.84 0.38
CA LEU A 94 5.43 2.56 -0.83
C LEU A 94 6.66 3.33 -1.34
N ILE A 95 6.99 3.14 -2.61
CA ILE A 95 8.14 3.80 -3.25
C ILE A 95 7.73 4.88 -4.26
N GLY A 96 6.46 4.90 -4.66
CA GLY A 96 5.92 5.91 -5.57
C GLY A 96 4.41 5.73 -5.73
N TYR A 97 3.74 6.80 -6.15
CA TYR A 97 2.32 6.78 -6.49
C TYR A 97 2.01 7.87 -7.51
N GLU A 98 0.95 7.65 -8.27
CA GLU A 98 0.30 8.63 -9.13
C GLU A 98 -1.22 8.58 -8.88
N ASP A 99 -2.02 9.19 -9.75
CA ASP A 99 -3.47 9.22 -9.57
C ASP A 99 -4.12 7.84 -9.65
N LEU A 100 -3.62 6.99 -10.56
CA LEU A 100 -4.17 5.66 -10.80
C LEU A 100 -3.22 4.53 -10.40
N SER A 101 -2.01 4.83 -9.95
CA SER A 101 -1.00 3.82 -9.62
C SER A 101 -0.41 4.00 -8.22
N ALA A 102 -0.01 2.90 -7.61
CA ALA A 102 0.80 2.86 -6.40
C ALA A 102 1.84 1.74 -6.51
N THR A 103 3.10 2.07 -6.30
CA THR A 103 4.21 1.12 -6.38
C THR A 103 4.68 0.78 -4.98
N PHE A 104 4.53 -0.49 -4.61
CA PHE A 104 4.91 -1.03 -3.32
C PHE A 104 6.00 -2.07 -3.47
N SER A 105 6.98 -2.03 -2.58
CA SER A 105 8.20 -2.83 -2.68
C SER A 105 8.47 -3.58 -1.39
N TRP A 106 9.04 -4.77 -1.53
CA TRP A 106 9.63 -5.58 -0.47
C TRP A 106 11.10 -5.77 -0.74
N PHE A 107 11.92 -5.78 0.31
CA PHE A 107 13.37 -5.86 0.21
C PHE A 107 13.88 -6.95 1.16
N THR A 108 14.82 -7.77 0.68
CA THR A 108 15.53 -8.79 1.50
C THR A 108 16.73 -8.21 2.24
N TYR A 109 16.90 -6.88 2.16
CA TYR A 109 18.02 -6.14 2.72
C TYR A 109 17.52 -4.85 3.36
N ASN A 110 18.30 -4.31 4.28
CA ASN A 110 18.02 -2.98 4.79
C ASN A 110 18.49 -1.98 3.75
N SER A 111 17.57 -1.52 2.92
CA SER A 111 17.83 -0.54 1.86
C SER A 111 18.45 0.81 2.28
N GLU A 112 18.64 1.06 3.57
CA GLU A 112 19.45 2.18 4.08
C GLU A 112 20.95 1.88 4.14
N MET A 113 21.32 0.60 4.06
CA MET A 113 22.68 0.10 3.98
C MET A 113 22.86 -0.54 2.60
N ILE A 114 23.43 0.20 1.66
CA ILE A 114 23.77 -0.33 0.33
C ILE A 114 24.94 -1.29 0.51
N SER A 115 24.73 -2.59 0.29
CA SER A 115 25.80 -3.59 0.23
C SER A 115 25.63 -4.44 -1.02
N GLY A 116 26.50 -4.22 -2.01
CA GLY A 116 26.28 -4.63 -3.40
C GLY A 116 26.29 -6.13 -3.75
N ILE A 117 26.03 -7.06 -2.82
CA ILE A 117 25.99 -8.50 -3.11
C ILE A 117 24.92 -9.20 -2.26
N GLY A 118 23.92 -9.82 -2.90
CA GLY A 118 22.87 -10.62 -2.23
C GLY A 118 21.56 -9.88 -1.95
N GLU A 119 21.42 -8.64 -2.41
CA GLU A 119 20.22 -7.82 -2.26
C GLU A 119 19.14 -8.20 -3.28
N GLY A 120 18.01 -8.70 -2.80
CA GLY A 120 16.82 -8.99 -3.59
C GLY A 120 15.67 -8.05 -3.25
N TYR A 121 14.81 -7.78 -4.23
CA TYR A 121 13.58 -7.04 -4.02
C TYR A 121 12.44 -7.62 -4.83
N MET A 122 11.22 -7.33 -4.38
CA MET A 122 9.98 -7.58 -5.12
C MET A 122 9.27 -6.23 -5.26
N ASN A 123 8.96 -5.83 -6.49
CA ASN A 123 8.20 -4.62 -6.77
C ASN A 123 6.84 -4.99 -7.35
N CYS A 124 5.79 -4.35 -6.85
CA CYS A 124 4.45 -4.46 -7.41
C CYS A 124 3.91 -3.06 -7.71
N ILE A 125 3.51 -2.85 -8.97
CA ILE A 125 2.77 -1.67 -9.40
C ILE A 125 1.30 -2.05 -9.38
N PHE A 126 0.54 -1.50 -8.44
CA PHE A 126 -0.91 -1.61 -8.46
C PHE A 126 -1.48 -0.51 -9.34
N LEU A 127 -1.97 -0.87 -10.52
CA LEU A 127 -2.62 0.05 -11.45
C LEU A 127 -4.13 -0.17 -11.42
N LYS A 128 -4.88 0.90 -11.11
CA LYS A 128 -6.34 0.84 -11.02
C LYS A 128 -6.95 0.52 -12.38
N GLY A 129 -7.79 -0.51 -12.44
CA GLY A 129 -8.42 -0.99 -13.68
C GLY A 129 -7.51 -1.86 -14.56
N SER A 130 -6.29 -2.19 -14.12
CA SER A 130 -5.44 -3.13 -14.84
C SER A 130 -5.88 -4.56 -14.57
N PRO A 131 -6.03 -5.41 -15.61
CA PRO A 131 -6.11 -6.85 -15.43
C PRO A 131 -4.79 -7.42 -14.88
#